data_AF-A0A7L4NWZ1-F1
#
_entry.id   AF-A0A7L4NWZ1-F1
#
_cell.length_a   1.000
_cell.length_b   1.000
_cell.length_c   1.000
_cell.angle_alpha   90.00
_cell.angle_beta   90.00
_cell.angle_gamma   90.00
#
_symmetry.space_group_name_H-M   'P 1'
#
loop_
_entity.id
_entity.type
_entity.pdbx_description
1 polymer ?
#
loop_
_entity_poly.entity_id
_entity_poly.type
_entity_poly.pdbx_seq_one_letter_code
_entity_poly.pdbx_strand_id
1 'polypeptide(L)'
;MSESGVVLKILSLFESGLFIKIVSVFITGLWITGIILGNIYVIILALLLLTGLGVVLYIHGDKLKEIFYGDGSVIVEDERTQLINEKASTMTLGVLIAVIIWVGIVITALRTSYPQYSYVGYTLFVVAIFCLILYISARTYYARKF
;
A
#
# COMPACT_ATOMS: atom_id res chain seq x y z
N MET A 1 -36.15 0.14 15.66
CA MET A 1 -34.98 0.81 15.02
C MET A 1 -34.60 -0.03 13.82
N SER A 2 -34.83 0.46 12.59
CA SER A 2 -34.67 -0.38 11.40
C SER A 2 -33.20 -0.62 11.07
N GLU A 3 -32.86 -1.85 10.69
CA GLU A 3 -31.51 -2.29 10.30
C GLU A 3 -30.89 -1.39 9.21
N SER A 4 -31.73 -0.78 8.36
CA SER A 4 -31.33 0.18 7.32
C SER A 4 -30.57 1.40 7.87
N GLY A 5 -30.93 1.91 9.05
CA GLY A 5 -30.25 3.06 9.65
C GLY A 5 -28.87 2.75 10.22
N VAL A 6 -28.63 1.50 10.62
CA VAL A 6 -27.32 1.03 11.12
C VAL A 6 -26.36 0.82 9.95
N VAL A 7 -26.84 0.23 8.86
CA VAL A 7 -26.06 0.02 7.62
C VAL A 7 -25.60 1.35 7.02
N LEU A 8 -26.49 2.36 6.96
CA LEU A 8 -26.16 3.71 6.49
C LEU A 8 -25.12 4.41 7.38
N LYS A 9 -25.23 4.25 8.71
CA LYS A 9 -24.23 4.78 9.66
C LYS A 9 -22.87 4.11 9.48
N ILE A 10 -22.83 2.79 9.32
CA ILE A 10 -21.59 2.05 9.07
C ILE A 10 -20.94 2.51 7.77
N LEU A 11 -21.71 2.65 6.68
CA LEU A 11 -21.22 3.20 5.41
C LEU A 11 -20.65 4.62 5.56
N SER A 12 -21.33 5.51 6.29
CA SER A 12 -20.83 6.87 6.54
C SER A 12 -19.54 6.89 7.38
N LEU A 13 -19.32 5.88 8.22
CA LEU A 13 -18.08 5.69 8.99
C LEU A 13 -16.93 5.28 8.06
N PHE A 14 -17.18 4.38 7.10
CA PHE A 14 -16.21 4.00 6.07
C PHE A 14 -15.84 5.16 5.14
N GLU A 15 -16.76 6.09 4.88
CA GLU A 15 -16.50 7.32 4.12
C GLU A 15 -15.75 8.40 4.92
N SER A 16 -15.63 8.24 6.24
CA SER A 16 -14.95 9.24 7.06
C SER A 16 -13.45 9.17 6.87
N GLY A 17 -12.83 10.32 6.58
CA GLY A 17 -11.37 10.43 6.48
C GLY A 17 -10.63 9.98 7.75
N LEU A 18 -11.29 10.03 8.91
CA LEU A 18 -10.78 9.55 10.18
C LEU A 18 -10.67 8.01 10.22
N PHE A 19 -11.66 7.30 9.69
CA PHE A 19 -11.62 5.83 9.61
C PHE A 19 -10.47 5.35 8.74
N ILE A 20 -10.28 5.96 7.56
CA ILE A 20 -9.17 5.65 6.65
C ILE A 20 -7.82 5.82 7.35
N LYS A 21 -7.64 6.89 8.14
CA LYS A 21 -6.42 7.14 8.92
C LYS A 21 -6.20 6.06 9.99
N ILE A 22 -7.23 5.70 10.74
CA ILE A 22 -7.16 4.66 11.77
C ILE A 22 -6.80 3.30 11.16
N VAL A 23 -7.46 2.93 10.06
CA VAL A 23 -7.18 1.66 9.36
C VAL A 23 -5.76 1.64 8.82
N SER A 24 -5.26 2.75 8.27
CA SER A 24 -3.88 2.87 7.81
C SER A 24 -2.87 2.61 8.95
N VAL A 25 -3.04 3.29 10.10
CA VAL A 25 -2.19 3.07 11.29
C VAL A 25 -2.28 1.64 11.79
N PHE A 26 -3.48 1.05 11.79
CA PHE A 26 -3.69 -0.33 12.19
C PHE A 26 -2.95 -1.33 11.27
N ILE A 27 -3.01 -1.12 9.95
CA ILE A 27 -2.27 -1.93 8.98
C ILE A 27 -0.76 -1.81 9.19
N THR A 28 -0.25 -0.60 9.43
CA THR A 28 1.18 -0.38 9.76
C THR A 28 1.57 -1.12 11.04
N GLY A 29 0.72 -1.05 12.08
CA GLY A 29 0.92 -1.77 13.34
C GLY A 29 0.97 -3.29 13.15
N LEU A 30 0.08 -3.86 12.33
CA LEU A 30 0.09 -5.28 11.99
C LEU A 30 1.38 -5.68 11.27
N TRP A 31 1.87 -4.83 10.37
CA TRP A 31 3.08 -5.08 9.61
C TRP A 31 4.31 -5.16 10.53
N ILE A 32 4.47 -4.17 11.42
CA ILE A 32 5.55 -4.13 12.41
C ILE A 32 5.45 -5.33 13.36
N THR A 33 4.25 -5.63 13.85
CA THR A 33 4.01 -6.75 14.76
C THR A 33 4.33 -8.10 14.09
N GLY A 34 3.95 -8.28 12.83
CA GLY A 34 4.26 -9.48 12.06
C GLY A 34 5.77 -9.71 11.94
N ILE A 35 6.54 -8.64 11.74
CA ILE A 35 8.01 -8.71 11.71
C ILE A 35 8.58 -9.08 13.08
N ILE A 36 8.15 -8.40 14.15
CA ILE A 36 8.65 -8.65 15.52
C ILE A 36 8.38 -10.10 15.95
N LEU A 37 7.19 -10.61 15.62
CA LEU A 37 6.79 -11.98 15.94
C LEU A 37 7.36 -13.03 14.99
N GLY A 38 7.98 -12.63 13.88
CA GLY A 38 8.45 -13.55 12.84
C GLY A 38 7.31 -14.36 12.20
N ASN A 39 6.11 -13.78 12.09
CA ASN A 39 4.91 -14.49 11.63
C ASN A 39 4.46 -14.02 10.24
N ILE A 40 4.65 -14.88 9.23
CA ILE A 40 4.44 -14.50 7.81
C ILE A 40 2.97 -14.30 7.51
N TYR A 41 2.09 -15.02 8.20
CA TYR A 41 0.65 -14.93 8.00
C TYR A 41 0.11 -13.56 8.44
N VAL A 42 0.67 -12.98 9.50
CA VAL A 42 0.32 -11.61 9.94
C VAL A 42 0.71 -10.58 8.88
N ILE A 43 1.87 -10.75 8.25
CA ILE A 43 2.31 -9.85 7.17
C ILE A 43 1.43 -10.01 5.93
N ILE A 44 1.12 -11.24 5.53
CA ILE A 44 0.22 -11.51 4.39
C ILE A 44 -1.16 -10.88 4.65
N LEU A 45 -1.69 -11.01 5.86
CA LEU A 45 -2.95 -10.36 6.25
C LEU A 45 -2.85 -8.83 6.13
N ALA A 46 -1.77 -8.22 6.62
CA ALA A 46 -1.55 -6.79 6.49
C ALA A 46 -1.48 -6.33 5.03
N LEU A 47 -0.86 -7.10 4.14
CA LEU A 47 -0.83 -6.81 2.69
C LEU A 47 -2.20 -6.94 2.02
N LEU A 48 -3.01 -7.93 2.42
CA LEU A 48 -4.38 -8.07 1.93
C LEU A 48 -5.24 -6.89 2.36
N LEU A 49 -5.15 -6.48 3.63
CA LEU A 49 -5.83 -5.29 4.15
C LEU A 49 -5.36 -4.01 3.44
N LEU A 50 -4.05 -3.89 3.16
CA LEU A 50 -3.50 -2.78 2.40
C LEU A 50 -4.06 -2.72 0.98
N THR A 51 -4.25 -3.87 0.34
CA THR A 51 -4.87 -3.95 -1.00
C THR A 51 -6.32 -3.47 -0.94
N GLY A 52 -7.08 -3.92 0.07
CA GLY A 52 -8.46 -3.48 0.29
C GLY A 52 -8.55 -1.97 0.55
N LEU A 53 -7.67 -1.44 1.42
CA LEU A 53 -7.58 0.00 1.67
C LEU A 53 -7.21 0.75 0.38
N GLY A 54 -6.27 0.24 -0.41
CA GLY A 54 -5.87 0.81 -1.69
C GLY A 54 -7.03 0.95 -2.68
N VAL A 55 -7.93 -0.05 -2.76
CA VAL A 55 -9.14 0.03 -3.59
C VAL A 55 -10.10 1.11 -3.06
N VAL A 56 -10.32 1.17 -1.74
CA VAL A 56 -11.17 2.20 -1.13
C VAL A 56 -10.63 3.60 -1.40
N LEU A 57 -9.31 3.78 -1.24
CA LEU A 57 -8.61 5.03 -1.55
C LEU A 57 -8.74 5.39 -3.03
N TYR A 58 -8.60 4.42 -3.93
CA TYR A 58 -8.74 4.65 -5.37
C TYR A 58 -10.14 5.15 -5.74
N ILE A 59 -11.20 4.53 -5.21
CA ILE A 59 -12.59 4.93 -5.48
C ILE A 59 -12.88 6.33 -4.92
N HIS A 60 -12.31 6.67 -3.77
CA HIS A 60 -12.52 7.97 -3.10
C HIS A 60 -11.39 8.98 -3.38
N GLY A 61 -10.62 8.76 -4.47
CA GLY A 61 -9.41 9.52 -4.82
C GLY A 61 -9.58 11.03 -4.74
N ASP A 62 -10.71 11.51 -5.24
CA ASP A 62 -11.05 12.93 -5.32
C ASP A 62 -11.21 13.58 -3.94
N LYS A 63 -11.71 12.80 -2.96
CA LYS A 63 -11.87 13.22 -1.55
C LYS A 63 -10.59 13.05 -0.74
N LEU A 64 -9.57 12.35 -1.25
CA LEU A 64 -8.33 12.11 -0.51
C LEU A 64 -7.52 13.38 -0.28
N LYS A 65 -7.49 14.29 -1.25
CA LYS A 65 -6.83 15.60 -1.09
C LYS A 65 -7.43 16.35 0.11
N GLU A 66 -8.75 16.37 0.20
CA GLU A 66 -9.47 16.99 1.32
C GLU A 66 -9.22 16.25 2.66
N ILE A 67 -9.23 14.92 2.65
CA ILE A 67 -9.06 14.07 3.83
C ILE A 67 -7.63 14.15 4.43
N PHE A 68 -6.60 14.22 3.59
CA PHE A 68 -5.20 14.15 4.01
C PHE A 68 -4.50 15.50 4.08
N TYR A 69 -4.86 16.46 3.22
CA TYR A 69 -4.18 17.76 3.14
C TYR A 69 -4.94 18.91 3.81
N GLY A 70 -6.25 18.78 4.09
CA GLY A 70 -7.09 19.89 4.58
C GLY A 70 -7.29 20.97 3.50
N ASP A 71 -8.33 21.81 3.66
CA ASP A 71 -8.88 22.77 2.67
C ASP A 71 -7.86 23.24 1.61
N GLY A 72 -7.76 22.43 0.55
CA GLY A 72 -6.71 22.49 -0.46
C GLY A 72 -7.26 23.08 -1.74
N SER A 73 -8.00 24.17 -1.63
CA SER A 73 -8.18 25.05 -2.78
C SER A 73 -6.80 25.50 -3.26
N VAL A 74 -6.59 25.57 -4.58
CA VAL A 74 -5.44 26.22 -5.24
C VAL A 74 -4.23 25.35 -5.65
N ILE A 75 -4.36 24.05 -5.96
CA ILE A 75 -3.39 23.43 -6.89
C ILE A 75 -4.10 22.53 -7.91
N VAL A 76 -4.52 23.13 -9.02
CA VAL A 76 -4.85 22.41 -10.26
C VAL A 76 -3.51 21.98 -10.85
N GLU A 77 -3.13 20.72 -10.67
CA GLU A 77 -1.94 20.18 -11.34
C GLU A 77 -2.19 20.13 -12.84
N ASP A 78 -1.30 20.74 -13.61
CA ASP A 78 -1.26 20.62 -15.07
C ASP A 78 -1.03 19.16 -15.45
N GLU A 79 -1.71 18.68 -16.50
CA GLU A 79 -1.59 17.33 -17.04
C GLU A 79 -0.13 16.93 -17.29
N ARG A 80 0.73 17.90 -17.64
CA ARG A 80 2.17 17.67 -17.83
C ARG A 80 2.90 17.32 -16.54
N THR A 81 2.57 18.00 -15.44
CA THR A 81 3.17 17.73 -14.13
C THR A 81 2.72 16.38 -13.61
N GLN A 82 1.45 16.03 -13.83
CA GLN A 82 0.90 14.72 -13.51
C GLN A 82 1.64 13.61 -14.27
N LEU A 83 1.81 13.75 -15.60
CA LEU A 83 2.56 12.81 -16.43
C LEU A 83 4.00 12.59 -15.97
N ILE A 84 4.71 13.67 -15.59
CA ILE A 84 6.09 13.58 -15.09
C ILE A 84 6.13 12.81 -13.75
N ASN A 85 5.22 13.13 -12.84
CA ASN A 85 5.15 12.47 -11.53
C ASN A 85 4.81 10.97 -11.68
N GLU A 86 3.88 10.62 -12.57
CA GLU A 86 3.49 9.24 -12.84
C GLU A 86 4.65 8.42 -13.44
N LYS A 87 5.41 9.02 -14.37
CA LYS A 87 6.60 8.39 -14.96
C LYS A 87 7.72 8.19 -13.93
N ALA A 88 7.95 9.20 -13.08
CA ALA A 88 8.93 9.12 -11.99
C ALA A 88 8.53 8.07 -10.94
N SER A 89 7.25 8.02 -10.56
CA SER A 89 6.70 7.03 -9.63
C SER A 89 6.87 5.59 -10.14
N THR A 90 6.58 5.35 -11.43
CA THR A 90 6.76 4.02 -12.03
C THR A 90 8.24 3.60 -12.04
N MET A 91 9.16 4.52 -12.35
CA MET A 91 10.59 4.25 -12.35
C MET A 91 11.13 3.97 -10.94
N THR A 92 10.76 4.79 -9.96
CA THR A 92 11.17 4.62 -8.56
C THR A 92 10.66 3.31 -7.97
N LEU A 93 9.41 2.93 -8.26
CA LEU A 93 8.86 1.66 -7.81
C LEU A 93 9.58 0.46 -8.46
N GLY A 94 9.99 0.56 -9.73
CA GLY A 94 10.84 -0.44 -10.39
C GLY A 94 12.21 -0.61 -9.73
N VAL A 95 12.87 0.50 -9.38
CA VAL A 95 14.17 0.47 -8.65
C VAL A 95 13.99 -0.11 -7.24
N LEU A 96 12.93 0.27 -6.53
CA LEU A 96 12.62 -0.25 -5.21
C LEU A 96 12.46 -1.78 -5.23
N ILE A 97 11.73 -2.33 -6.21
CA ILE A 97 11.57 -3.78 -6.39
C ILE A 97 12.94 -4.45 -6.57
N ALA A 98 13.80 -3.89 -7.43
CA ALA A 98 15.12 -4.45 -7.66
C ALA A 98 15.96 -4.49 -6.37
N VAL A 99 15.94 -3.41 -5.59
CA VAL A 99 16.65 -3.35 -4.30
C VAL A 99 16.09 -4.36 -3.30
N ILE A 100 14.77 -4.45 -3.15
CA ILE A 100 14.13 -5.39 -2.22
C ILE A 100 14.48 -6.84 -2.57
N ILE A 101 14.45 -7.20 -3.86
CA ILE A 101 14.83 -8.54 -4.33
C ILE A 101 16.29 -8.83 -3.97
N TRP A 102 17.20 -7.90 -4.25
CA TRP A 102 18.62 -8.06 -3.93
C TRP A 102 18.86 -8.24 -2.43
N VAL A 103 18.26 -7.42 -1.59
CA VAL A 103 18.36 -7.55 -0.13
C VAL A 103 17.75 -8.88 0.33
N GLY A 104 16.62 -9.29 -0.22
CA GLY A 104 15.99 -10.59 0.06
C GLY A 104 16.90 -11.77 -0.28
N ILE A 105 17.59 -11.72 -1.43
CA ILE A 105 18.58 -12.73 -1.85
C ILE A 105 19.74 -12.78 -0.85
N VAL A 106 20.34 -11.62 -0.51
CA VAL A 106 21.49 -11.57 0.41
C VAL A 106 21.12 -12.14 1.78
N ILE A 107 19.99 -11.71 2.36
CA ILE A 107 19.55 -12.21 3.68
C ILE A 107 19.26 -13.71 3.63
N THR A 108 18.61 -14.20 2.57
CA THR A 108 18.30 -15.62 2.43
C THR A 108 19.54 -16.48 2.18
N ALA A 109 20.54 -15.96 1.46
CA ALA A 109 21.81 -16.65 1.24
C ALA A 109 22.58 -16.84 2.55
N LEU A 110 22.45 -15.90 3.50
CA LEU A 110 23.07 -15.98 4.82
C LEU A 110 22.36 -16.95 5.79
N ARG A 111 21.31 -17.67 5.37
CA ARG A 111 20.52 -18.57 6.23
C ARG A 111 21.34 -19.63 6.98
N THR A 112 22.49 -20.04 6.44
CA THR A 112 23.35 -21.04 7.07
C THR A 112 24.11 -20.47 8.27
N SER A 113 24.47 -19.19 8.22
CA SER A 113 25.19 -18.49 9.29
C SER A 113 24.25 -17.73 10.24
N TYR A 114 23.13 -17.21 9.72
CA TYR A 114 22.15 -16.42 10.47
C TYR A 114 20.72 -16.89 10.18
N PRO A 115 20.34 -18.10 10.61
CA PRO A 115 19.03 -18.68 10.32
C PRO A 115 17.87 -17.84 10.86
N GLN A 116 18.08 -17.08 11.94
CA GLN A 116 17.08 -16.21 12.55
C GLN A 116 16.54 -15.12 11.61
N TYR A 117 17.32 -14.69 10.61
CA TYR A 117 16.88 -13.66 9.64
C TYR A 117 16.25 -14.25 8.37
N SER A 118 16.20 -15.58 8.23
CA SER A 118 15.61 -16.22 7.05
C SER A 118 14.17 -15.77 6.80
N TYR A 119 13.41 -15.57 7.87
CA TYR A 119 12.06 -15.04 7.84
C TYR A 119 11.97 -13.65 7.18
N VAL A 120 12.93 -12.77 7.47
CA VAL A 120 12.99 -11.42 6.89
C VAL A 120 13.25 -11.52 5.39
N GLY A 121 14.13 -12.43 4.97
CA GLY A 121 14.37 -12.71 3.55
C GLY A 121 13.11 -13.15 2.82
N TYR A 122 12.35 -14.11 3.38
CA TYR A 122 11.08 -14.55 2.81
C TYR A 122 10.03 -13.44 2.76
N THR A 123 9.97 -12.62 3.81
CA THR A 123 9.09 -11.45 3.86
C THR A 123 9.40 -10.47 2.74
N LEU A 124 10.67 -10.16 2.48
CA LEU A 124 11.08 -9.27 1.39
C LEU A 124 10.67 -9.81 0.03
N PHE A 125 10.71 -11.13 -0.20
CA PHE A 125 10.20 -11.71 -1.45
C PHE A 125 8.69 -11.57 -1.60
N VAL A 126 7.91 -11.77 -0.52
CA VAL A 126 6.46 -11.55 -0.54
C VAL A 126 6.15 -10.08 -0.87
N VAL A 127 6.89 -9.15 -0.25
CA VAL A 127 6.75 -7.70 -0.51
C VAL A 127 7.15 -7.36 -1.93
N ALA A 128 8.22 -7.95 -2.47
CA ALA A 128 8.64 -7.73 -3.85
C ALA A 128 7.56 -8.17 -4.84
N ILE A 129 6.92 -9.32 -4.61
CA ILE A 129 5.79 -9.80 -5.43
C ILE A 129 4.63 -8.81 -5.37
N PHE A 130 4.28 -8.34 -4.17
CA PHE A 130 3.22 -7.35 -3.99
C PHE A 130 3.54 -6.04 -4.75
N CYS A 131 4.77 -5.52 -4.62
CA CYS A 131 5.21 -4.35 -5.39
C CYS A 131 5.19 -4.61 -6.90
N LEU A 132 5.51 -5.82 -7.36
CA LEU A 132 5.44 -6.20 -8.77
C LEU A 132 4.00 -6.15 -9.30
N ILE A 133 3.03 -6.61 -8.50
CA ILE A 133 1.60 -6.52 -8.83
C ILE A 133 1.19 -5.04 -8.94
N LEU A 134 1.63 -4.19 -8.01
CA LEU A 134 1.37 -2.75 -8.08
C LEU A 134 2.04 -2.11 -9.31
N TYR A 135 3.29 -2.49 -9.62
CA TYR A 135 4.02 -2.01 -10.79
C TYR A 135 3.28 -2.30 -12.08
N ILE A 136 2.85 -3.56 -12.26
CA ILE A 136 2.12 -3.99 -13.45
C ILE A 136 0.78 -3.26 -13.51
N SER A 137 0.04 -3.20 -12.40
CA SER A 137 -1.26 -2.53 -12.33
C SER A 137 -1.17 -1.05 -12.68
N ALA A 138 -0.20 -0.33 -12.10
CA ALA A 138 0.05 1.07 -12.39
C ALA A 138 0.45 1.28 -13.86
N ARG A 139 1.38 0.47 -14.38
CA ARG A 139 1.82 0.56 -15.77
C ARG A 139 0.68 0.29 -16.75
N THR A 140 -0.15 -0.72 -16.49
CA THR A 140 -1.33 -1.03 -17.33
C THR A 140 -2.38 0.08 -17.26
N TYR A 141 -2.61 0.67 -16.09
CA TYR A 141 -3.53 1.79 -15.94
C TYR A 141 -3.07 3.01 -16.74
N TYR A 142 -1.82 3.44 -16.57
CA TYR A 142 -1.29 4.60 -17.27
C TYR A 142 -1.21 4.39 -18.79
N ALA A 143 -0.86 3.19 -19.26
CA ALA A 143 -0.86 2.87 -20.68
C ALA A 143 -2.26 2.84 -21.33
N ARG A 144 -3.34 2.83 -20.54
CA ARG A 144 -4.72 2.93 -21.05
C ARG A 144 -5.28 4.35 -20.93
N LYS A 145 -4.76 5.15 -20.01
CA LYS A 145 -5.20 6.52 -19.75
C LYS A 145 -4.63 7.50 -20.79
N PHE A 146 -3.44 7.21 -21.33
CA PHE A 146 -2.76 7.94 -22.39
C PHE A 146 -2.55 7.06 -23.62
#